data_AF-A0A7U9RUK3-F1
#
_entry.id   AF-A0A7U9RUK3-F1
#
_cell.length_a   1.000
_cell.length_b   1.000
_cell.length_c   1.000
_cell.angle_alpha   90.00
_cell.angle_beta   90.00
_cell.angle_gamma   90.00
#
_symmetry.space_group_name_H-M   'P 1'
#
loop_
_entity.id
_entity.type
_entity.pdbx_description
1 polymer ?
#
loop_
_entity_poly.entity_id
_entity_poly.type
_entity_poly.pdbx_seq_one_letter_code
_entity_poly.pdbx_strand_id
1 'polypeptide(L)'
;MVAIIGESGCGKSTLGKLLMRLLKFSKGEITLDGVDYAAIKHEEYKHNVSYMSQIPFVFSGTIKENLMVGFDGELDEEYMADVLRNTGMISMLKKCQMG
;
A
#
# COMPACT_ATOMS: atom_id res chain seq x y z
N MET A 1 1.43 9.29 14.26
CA MET A 1 0.51 9.05 13.14
C MET A 1 -0.22 10.35 12.83
N VAL A 2 -0.46 10.66 11.55
CA VAL A 2 -1.27 11.81 11.10
C VAL A 2 -2.55 11.29 10.45
N ALA A 3 -3.67 11.96 10.65
CA ALA A 3 -4.96 11.62 10.05
C ALA A 3 -5.51 12.80 9.25
N ILE A 4 -6.16 12.52 8.11
CA ILE A 4 -6.73 13.53 7.21
C ILE A 4 -8.23 13.29 7.08
N ILE A 5 -9.02 14.17 7.67
CA ILE A 5 -10.47 14.03 7.87
C ILE A 5 -11.20 15.18 7.15
N GLY A 6 -12.40 14.91 6.64
CA GLY A 6 -13.25 15.89 5.95
C GLY A 6 -14.36 15.20 5.16
N GLU A 7 -15.24 15.97 4.54
CA GLU A 7 -16.44 15.47 3.84
C GLU A 7 -16.13 14.66 2.56
N SER A 8 -17.14 14.00 1.97
CA SER A 8 -16.97 13.38 0.66
C SER A 8 -16.60 14.43 -0.40
N GLY A 9 -15.78 14.05 -1.39
CA GLY A 9 -15.31 14.98 -2.43
C GLY A 9 -14.22 15.98 -2.01
N CYS A 10 -13.92 16.17 -0.70
CA CYS A 10 -12.98 17.20 -0.21
C CYS A 10 -11.47 16.96 -0.53
N GLY A 11 -11.14 16.14 -1.53
CA GLY A 11 -9.77 15.97 -2.03
C GLY A 11 -8.89 14.93 -1.32
N LYS A 12 -9.34 14.27 -0.24
CA LYS A 12 -8.53 13.25 0.49
C LYS A 12 -7.89 12.19 -0.43
N SER A 13 -8.70 11.57 -1.29
CA SER A 13 -8.22 10.55 -2.24
C SER A 13 -7.37 11.13 -3.38
N THR A 14 -7.53 12.43 -3.68
CA THR A 14 -6.67 13.18 -4.61
C THR A 14 -5.29 13.39 -4.01
N LEU A 15 -5.20 13.77 -2.73
CA LEU A 15 -3.94 13.90 -2.00
C LEU A 15 -3.20 12.55 -1.89
N GLY A 16 -3.90 11.45 -1.58
CA GLY A 16 -3.32 10.11 -1.62
C GLY A 16 -2.74 9.74 -3.00
N LYS A 17 -3.45 10.09 -4.08
CA LYS A 17 -2.96 9.91 -5.46
C LYS A 17 -1.78 10.80 -5.82
N LEU A 18 -1.72 12.04 -5.30
CA LEU A 18 -0.57 12.93 -5.46
C LEU A 18 0.67 12.36 -4.74
N LEU A 19 0.52 11.93 -3.48
CA LEU A 19 1.60 11.27 -2.73
C LEU A 19 2.10 10.02 -3.46
N MET A 20 1.21 9.21 -4.03
CA MET A 20 1.58 8.06 -4.88
C MET A 20 2.03 8.41 -6.30
N ARG A 21 2.12 9.70 -6.66
CA ARG A 21 2.55 10.20 -7.99
C ARG A 21 1.65 9.74 -9.16
N LEU A 22 0.45 9.27 -8.84
CA LEU A 22 -0.62 8.87 -9.75
C LEU A 22 -1.34 10.10 -10.36
N LEU A 23 -1.06 11.30 -9.84
CA LEU A 23 -1.48 12.60 -10.35
C LEU A 23 -0.31 13.58 -10.29
N LYS A 24 -0.34 14.62 -11.12
CA LYS A 24 0.58 15.77 -11.03
C LYS A 24 -0.11 16.94 -10.31
N PHE A 25 0.60 17.63 -9.43
CA PHE A 25 0.17 18.93 -8.90
C PHE A 25 0.55 20.06 -9.86
N SER A 26 -0.07 21.24 -9.70
CA SER A 26 0.19 22.42 -10.55
C SER A 26 1.14 23.44 -9.94
N LYS A 27 1.28 23.46 -8.61
CA LYS A 27 2.15 24.36 -7.82
C LYS A 27 2.50 23.70 -6.49
N GLY A 28 3.56 24.17 -5.84
CA GLY A 28 4.11 23.60 -4.60
C GLY A 28 5.21 22.58 -4.88
N GLU A 29 5.61 21.86 -3.84
CA GLU A 29 6.62 20.79 -3.85
C GLU A 29 6.14 19.64 -2.94
N ILE A 30 6.65 18.43 -3.13
CA ILE A 30 6.40 17.29 -2.23
C ILE A 30 7.74 16.62 -2.01
N THR A 31 8.33 16.81 -0.83
CA THR A 31 9.64 16.23 -0.49
C THR A 31 9.52 14.91 0.28
N LEU A 32 10.51 14.05 0.13
CA LEU A 32 10.81 12.92 1.02
C LEU A 32 12.24 13.15 1.54
N ASP A 33 12.40 13.23 2.86
CA ASP A 33 13.66 13.52 3.54
C ASP A 33 14.41 14.76 3.02
N GLY A 34 13.64 15.78 2.60
CA GLY A 34 14.15 17.05 2.06
C GLY A 34 14.52 17.02 0.57
N VAL A 35 14.52 15.86 -0.08
CA VAL A 35 14.69 15.71 -1.53
C VAL A 35 13.32 15.80 -2.20
N ASP A 36 13.21 16.52 -3.32
CA ASP A 36 11.96 16.53 -4.11
C ASP A 36 11.62 15.11 -4.57
N TYR A 37 10.35 14.75 -4.43
CA TYR A 37 9.83 13.54 -5.04
C TYR A 37 9.96 13.63 -6.58
N ALA A 38 9.87 12.51 -7.30
CA ALA A 38 10.07 12.46 -8.76
C ALA A 38 11.49 12.83 -9.27
N ALA A 39 12.32 13.54 -8.51
CA ALA A 39 13.78 13.48 -8.64
C ALA A 39 14.32 12.14 -8.09
N ILE A 40 13.73 11.63 -7.00
CA ILE A 40 13.94 10.26 -6.51
C ILE A 40 13.43 9.24 -7.55
N LYS A 41 14.24 8.21 -7.85
CA LYS A 41 13.94 7.19 -8.86
C LYS A 41 12.66 6.44 -8.52
N HIS A 42 11.85 6.12 -9.53
CA HIS A 42 10.52 5.53 -9.33
C HIS A 42 10.52 4.21 -8.53
N GLU A 43 11.58 3.39 -8.64
CA GLU A 43 11.65 2.08 -7.97
C GLU A 43 11.98 2.19 -6.48
N GLU A 44 13.10 2.85 -6.16
CA GLU A 44 13.48 3.34 -4.83
C GLU A 44 12.32 4.06 -4.15
N TYR A 45 11.54 4.83 -4.91
CA TYR A 45 10.42 5.58 -4.37
C TYR A 45 9.23 4.70 -3.93
N LYS A 46 8.89 3.63 -4.68
CA LYS A 46 7.85 2.67 -4.27
C LYS A 46 8.24 1.94 -2.99
N HIS A 47 9.51 1.55 -2.86
CA HIS A 47 10.03 0.86 -1.68
C HIS A 47 9.83 1.69 -0.38
N ASN A 48 9.75 3.01 -0.49
CA ASN A 48 9.51 3.93 0.62
C ASN A 48 8.02 4.29 0.85
N VAL A 49 7.12 4.03 -0.09
CA VAL A 49 5.71 4.50 0.00
C VAL A 49 4.71 3.47 -0.56
N SER A 50 3.99 2.81 0.36
CA SER A 50 2.88 1.90 0.06
C SER A 50 1.51 2.58 0.17
N TYR A 51 0.53 2.13 -0.61
CA TYR A 51 -0.83 2.68 -0.61
C TYR A 51 -1.91 1.59 -0.66
N MET A 52 -2.79 1.59 0.34
CA MET A 52 -4.03 0.81 0.29
C MET A 52 -5.17 1.66 -0.27
N SER A 53 -5.72 1.20 -1.39
CA SER A 53 -6.92 1.76 -2.03
C SER A 53 -8.17 1.50 -1.18
N GLN A 54 -9.19 2.35 -1.30
CA GLN A 54 -10.52 2.13 -0.69
C GLN A 54 -11.23 0.88 -1.23
N ILE A 55 -10.89 0.46 -2.46
CA ILE A 55 -11.33 -0.80 -3.06
C ILE A 55 -10.05 -1.59 -3.36
N PRO A 56 -9.80 -2.73 -2.70
CA PRO A 56 -8.62 -3.54 -2.94
C PRO A 56 -8.68 -4.19 -4.32
N PHE A 57 -7.53 -4.31 -4.97
CA PHE A 57 -7.38 -5.13 -6.17
C PHE A 57 -7.02 -6.55 -5.74
N VAL A 58 -7.71 -7.53 -6.32
CA VAL A 58 -7.44 -8.96 -6.14
C VAL A 58 -7.17 -9.56 -7.51
N PHE A 59 -6.04 -10.24 -7.64
CA PHE A 59 -5.60 -10.90 -8.87
C PHE A 59 -6.03 -12.37 -8.85
N SER A 60 -6.27 -12.94 -10.04
CA SER A 60 -6.52 -14.37 -10.20
C SER A 60 -5.32 -15.17 -9.71
N GLY A 61 -5.51 -15.96 -8.65
CA GLY A 61 -4.45 -16.74 -8.01
C GLY A 61 -4.80 -17.09 -6.56
N THR A 62 -3.84 -17.62 -5.83
CA THR A 62 -3.92 -17.90 -4.40
C THR A 62 -3.83 -16.62 -3.56
N ILE A 63 -4.16 -16.74 -2.27
CA ILE A 63 -3.97 -15.66 -1.30
C ILE A 63 -2.46 -15.37 -1.10
N LYS A 64 -1.57 -16.39 -1.18
CA LYS A 64 -0.11 -16.17 -1.08
C LYS A 64 0.40 -15.32 -2.24
N GLU A 65 0.01 -15.62 -3.47
CA GLU A 65 0.40 -14.85 -4.66
C GLU A 65 -0.11 -13.40 -4.59
N ASN A 66 -1.35 -13.19 -4.13
CA ASN A 66 -1.89 -11.85 -3.91
C ASN A 66 -1.14 -11.04 -2.83
N LEU A 67 -0.68 -11.70 -1.76
CA LEU A 67 0.11 -11.06 -0.69
C LEU A 67 1.57 -10.77 -1.08
N MET A 68 2.09 -11.42 -2.14
CA MET A 68 3.45 -11.21 -2.65
C MET A 68 3.53 -10.15 -3.76
N VAL A 69 2.42 -9.51 -4.15
CA VAL A 69 2.42 -8.47 -5.20
C VAL A 69 3.21 -7.24 -4.75
N GLY A 70 4.39 -7.04 -5.35
CA GLY A 70 5.31 -5.95 -4.99
C GLY A 70 6.14 -6.22 -3.74
N PHE A 71 6.31 -7.48 -3.35
CA PHE A 71 7.22 -7.90 -2.29
C PHE A 71 8.44 -8.61 -2.92
N ASP A 72 9.57 -7.90 -2.97
CA ASP A 72 10.83 -8.39 -3.57
C ASP A 72 11.70 -9.21 -2.59
N GLY A 73 11.16 -9.57 -1.42
CA GLY A 73 11.84 -10.39 -0.41
C GLY A 73 11.49 -11.89 -0.51
N GLU A 74 12.23 -12.72 0.21
CA GLU A 74 11.81 -14.11 0.45
C GLU A 74 10.72 -14.16 1.54
N LEU A 75 9.77 -15.09 1.39
CA LEU A 75 8.62 -15.24 2.29
C LEU A 75 8.59 -16.65 2.89
N ASP A 76 9.34 -16.82 3.99
CA ASP A 76 9.35 -18.01 4.82
C ASP A 76 8.06 -18.16 5.67
N GLU A 77 7.94 -19.28 6.39
CA GLU A 77 6.75 -19.61 7.18
C GLU A 77 6.62 -18.78 8.47
N GLU A 78 7.72 -18.35 9.08
CA GLU A 78 7.73 -17.56 10.32
C GLU A 78 7.32 -16.11 10.04
N TYR A 79 7.93 -15.49 9.03
CA TYR A 79 7.57 -14.16 8.54
C TYR A 79 6.10 -14.11 8.05
N MET A 80 5.67 -15.12 7.28
CA MET A 80 4.27 -15.23 6.87
C MET A 80 3.33 -15.38 8.07
N ALA A 81 3.69 -16.19 9.06
CA ALA A 81 2.89 -16.34 10.28
C ALA A 81 2.81 -15.03 11.08
N ASP A 82 3.88 -14.22 11.14
CA ASP A 82 3.88 -12.90 11.77
C ASP A 82 3.04 -11.86 11.01
N VAL A 83 3.14 -11.81 9.68
CA VAL A 83 2.26 -10.95 8.85
C VAL A 83 0.80 -11.32 9.09
N LEU A 84 0.47 -12.61 9.13
CA LEU A 84 -0.90 -13.10 9.37
C LEU A 84 -1.37 -12.86 10.82
N ARG A 85 -0.47 -12.89 11.83
CA ARG A 85 -0.75 -12.48 13.22
C ARG A 85 -1.06 -10.98 13.28
N ASN A 86 -0.15 -10.14 12.80
CA ASN A 86 -0.22 -8.68 12.91
C ASN A 86 -1.37 -8.05 12.12
N THR A 87 -1.83 -8.70 11.04
CA THR A 87 -3.01 -8.29 10.27
C THR A 87 -4.33 -8.92 10.73
N GLY A 88 -4.30 -9.88 11.67
CA GLY A 88 -5.47 -10.64 12.12
C GLY A 88 -6.03 -11.66 11.12
N MET A 89 -5.40 -11.82 9.93
CA MET A 89 -5.92 -12.62 8.82
C MET A 89 -5.97 -14.13 9.08
N ILE A 90 -5.28 -14.65 10.11
CA ILE A 90 -5.39 -16.06 10.55
C ILE A 90 -6.87 -16.47 10.74
N SER A 91 -7.68 -15.57 11.30
CA SER A 91 -9.11 -15.80 11.55
C SER A 91 -9.98 -15.86 10.28
N MET A 92 -9.48 -15.30 9.17
CA MET A 92 -10.16 -15.25 7.88
C MET A 92 -9.75 -16.43 6.99
N LEU A 93 -8.46 -16.77 6.94
CA LEU A 93 -7.95 -17.94 6.20
C LEU A 93 -8.67 -19.24 6.61
N LYS A 94 -8.87 -19.44 7.91
CA LYS A 94 -9.61 -20.59 8.46
C LYS A 94 -11.07 -20.69 8.00
N LYS A 95 -11.68 -19.60 7.53
CA LYS A 95 -13.03 -19.60 6.94
C LYS A 95 -12.99 -19.94 5.45
N CYS A 96 -11.97 -19.46 4.74
CA CYS A 96 -11.77 -19.75 3.32
C CYS A 96 -11.40 -21.21 3.02
N GLN A 97 -10.86 -21.95 4.00
CA GLN A 97 -10.53 -23.38 3.87
C GLN A 97 -11.67 -24.34 4.28
N MET A 98 -12.90 -23.84 4.50
CA MET A 98 -14.08 -24.64 4.87
C MET A 98 -15.22 -24.52 3.85
N GLY A 99 -14.88 -24.41 2.56
CA GLY A 99 -15.80 -24.40 1.41
C GLY A 99 -15.25 -25.24 0.28
#